data_AF-A0A9E4BZG0-F1
#
_entry.id   AF-A0A9E4BZG0-F1
#
_cell.length_a   1.000
_cell.length_b   1.000
_cell.length_c   1.000
_cell.angle_alpha   90.00
_cell.angle_beta   90.00
_cell.angle_gamma   90.00
#
_symmetry.space_group_name_H-M   'P 1'
#
loop_
_entity.id
_entity.type
_entity.pdbx_description
1 polymer ?
#
loop_
_entity_poly.entity_id
_entity_poly.type
_entity_poly.pdbx_seq_one_letter_code
_entity_poly.pdbx_strand_id
1 'polypeptide(L)'
;ILPITDPYVVHHGALGSYATVYLDDAHTARATAILRAIPGVEQVLSREQAAATYQLPADRIGELVVLADQDTVLGRTPDWHELADVAKGLRSHGGLHEGVVPMICNRPLTDQYAERLASGQARNWDLFDFLCNGIIA
;
A
#
# COMPACT_ATOMS: atom_id res chain seq x y z
N ILE A 1 -1.31 11.21 7.90
CA ILE A 1 -1.86 11.49 6.55
C ILE A 1 -2.36 10.18 5.96
N LEU A 2 -3.53 10.21 5.33
CA LEU A 2 -4.12 9.09 4.59
C LEU A 2 -4.00 9.43 3.09
N PRO A 3 -3.01 8.90 2.36
CA PRO A 3 -2.76 9.31 0.97
C PRO A 3 -3.58 8.54 -0.07
N ILE A 4 -4.59 7.79 0.36
CA ILE A 4 -5.45 7.02 -0.55
C ILE A 4 -6.29 7.90 -1.46
N THR A 5 -6.71 9.07 -0.99
CA THR A 5 -7.49 10.06 -1.74
C THR A 5 -6.98 11.47 -1.46
N ASP A 6 -7.42 12.44 -2.27
CA ASP A 6 -7.18 13.85 -2.01
C ASP A 6 -7.76 14.23 -0.62
N PRO A 7 -7.07 15.08 0.17
CA PRO A 7 -7.50 15.44 1.53
C PRO A 7 -8.87 16.15 1.60
N TYR A 8 -9.39 16.67 0.48
CA TYR A 8 -10.68 17.36 0.42
C TYR A 8 -11.80 16.52 -0.22
N VAL A 9 -11.50 15.29 -0.66
CA VAL A 9 -12.46 14.42 -1.35
C VAL A 9 -12.90 13.29 -0.43
N VAL A 10 -14.18 13.32 -0.02
CA VAL A 10 -14.83 12.32 0.85
C VAL A 10 -15.52 11.19 0.06
N HIS A 11 -14.92 10.73 -1.04
CA HIS A 11 -15.41 9.52 -1.71
C HIS A 11 -14.81 8.27 -1.01
N HIS A 12 -15.68 7.33 -0.62
CA HIS A 12 -15.33 6.07 0.08
C HIS A 12 -14.76 6.25 1.50
N GLY A 13 -15.10 7.36 2.16
CA GLY A 13 -14.68 7.65 3.53
C GLY A 13 -13.18 7.92 3.71
N ALA A 14 -12.38 7.94 2.63
CA ALA A 14 -10.92 8.12 2.68
C ALA A 14 -10.23 7.14 3.66
N LEU A 15 -10.68 5.88 3.63
CA LEU A 15 -10.19 4.78 4.45
C LEU A 15 -9.40 3.79 3.58
N GLY A 16 -8.14 3.55 3.91
CA GLY A 16 -7.25 2.60 3.22
C GLY A 16 -6.30 1.92 4.20
N SER A 17 -5.58 0.90 3.73
CA SER A 17 -4.72 0.06 4.60
C SER A 17 -3.27 0.56 4.70
N TYR A 18 -3.00 1.79 4.24
CA TYR A 18 -1.72 2.49 4.37
C TYR A 18 -1.93 3.89 4.96
N ALA A 19 -1.07 4.26 5.91
CA ALA A 19 -0.96 5.62 6.42
C ALA A 19 0.49 6.01 6.65
N THR A 20 0.78 7.31 6.55
CA THR A 20 2.07 7.88 6.96
C THR A 20 1.88 8.90 8.07
N VAL A 21 2.71 8.84 9.11
CA VAL A 21 2.59 9.66 10.32
C VAL A 21 3.78 10.60 10.39
N TYR A 22 3.48 11.89 10.57
CA TYR A 22 4.48 12.93 10.79
C TYR A 22 4.53 13.27 12.27
N LEU A 23 5.72 13.22 12.86
CA LEU A 23 5.95 13.44 14.29
C LEU A 23 7.42 13.79 14.53
N ASP A 24 7.70 14.46 15.65
CA ASP A 24 9.09 14.71 16.05
C ASP A 24 9.81 13.39 16.38
N ASP A 25 11.10 13.30 16.02
CA ASP A 25 11.94 12.10 16.22
C ASP A 25 11.95 11.60 17.68
N ALA A 26 11.82 12.53 18.64
CA ALA A 26 11.76 12.21 20.07
C ALA A 26 10.58 11.29 20.44
N HIS A 27 9.52 11.25 19.62
CA HIS A 27 8.31 10.48 19.86
C HIS A 27 8.25 9.16 19.09
N THR A 28 9.13 8.95 18.10
CA THR A 28 9.07 7.82 17.16
C THR A 28 9.07 6.45 17.84
N ALA A 29 9.93 6.25 18.85
CA ALA A 29 10.00 4.97 19.58
C ALA A 29 8.70 4.66 20.34
N ARG A 30 8.17 5.66 21.05
CA ARG A 30 6.92 5.52 21.81
C ARG A 30 5.73 5.30 20.90
N ALA A 31 5.61 6.08 19.82
CA ALA A 31 4.55 5.94 18.84
C ALA A 31 4.58 4.56 18.18
N THR A 32 5.77 4.07 17.80
CA THR A 32 5.94 2.73 17.23
C THR A 32 5.45 1.64 18.17
N ALA A 33 5.80 1.70 19.45
CA ALA A 33 5.38 0.71 20.44
C ALA A 33 3.85 0.69 20.63
N ILE A 34 3.22 1.88 20.66
CA ILE A 34 1.77 2.01 20.77
C ILE A 34 1.10 1.44 19.53
N LEU A 35 1.51 1.87 18.33
CA LEU A 35 0.89 1.47 17.06
C LEU A 35 0.98 -0.04 16.84
N ARG A 36 2.14 -0.66 17.12
CA ARG A 36 2.32 -2.12 16.99
C ARG A 36 1.46 -2.94 17.96
N ALA A 37 0.98 -2.35 19.04
CA ALA A 37 0.11 -3.02 20.00
C ALA A 37 -1.37 -2.96 19.61
N ILE A 38 -1.73 -2.19 18.58
CA ILE A 38 -3.12 -2.03 18.13
C ILE A 38 -3.49 -3.22 17.24
N PRO A 39 -4.55 -4.00 17.57
CA PRO A 39 -5.06 -5.03 16.67
C PRO A 39 -5.42 -4.46 15.30
N GLY A 40 -5.04 -5.16 14.23
CA GLY A 40 -5.24 -4.72 12.85
C GLY A 40 -4.06 -3.95 12.25
N VAL A 41 -3.12 -3.47 13.07
CA VAL A 41 -1.84 -2.91 12.58
C VAL A 41 -0.86 -4.05 12.34
N GLU A 42 -0.54 -4.31 11.07
CA GLU A 42 0.35 -5.38 10.66
C GLU A 42 1.82 -4.95 10.69
N GLN A 43 2.14 -3.75 10.19
CA GLN A 43 3.51 -3.24 10.20
C GLN A 43 3.58 -1.76 10.59
N VAL A 44 4.64 -1.44 11.33
CA VAL A 44 5.08 -0.06 11.60
C VAL A 44 6.56 0.03 11.31
N LEU A 45 6.91 0.85 10.33
CA LEU A 45 8.26 1.00 9.78
C LEU A 45 8.72 2.44 9.96
N SER A 46 10.03 2.65 10.16
CA SER A 46 10.61 3.98 10.02
C SER A 46 10.54 4.45 8.56
N ARG A 47 10.67 5.76 8.35
CA ARG A 47 10.86 6.38 7.04
C ARG A 47 11.89 5.62 6.19
N GLU A 48 13.06 5.37 6.75
CA GLU A 48 14.20 4.76 6.04
C GLU A 48 13.90 3.30 5.69
N GLN A 49 13.31 2.55 6.62
CA GLN A 49 12.89 1.16 6.39
C GLN A 49 11.85 1.10 5.26
N ALA A 50 10.80 1.93 5.33
CA ALA A 50 9.77 1.96 4.32
C ALA A 50 10.29 2.41 2.95
N ALA A 51 11.15 3.43 2.90
CA ALA A 51 11.79 3.90 1.68
C ALA A 51 12.63 2.79 1.02
N ALA A 52 13.43 2.07 1.79
CA ALA A 52 14.25 0.97 1.28
C ALA A 52 13.41 -0.23 0.83
N THR A 53 12.44 -0.66 1.65
CA THR A 53 11.63 -1.86 1.38
C THR A 53 10.67 -1.65 0.21
N TYR A 54 10.01 -0.50 0.15
CA TYR A 54 8.95 -0.23 -0.84
C TYR A 54 9.37 0.73 -1.95
N GLN A 55 10.65 1.10 -2.03
CA GLN A 55 11.23 1.97 -3.05
C GLN A 55 10.54 3.35 -3.09
N LEU A 56 10.29 3.91 -1.90
CA LEU A 56 9.58 5.18 -1.74
C LEU A 56 10.54 6.37 -1.62
N PRO A 57 10.14 7.57 -2.10
CA PRO A 57 10.88 8.81 -1.85
C PRO A 57 10.77 9.20 -0.37
N ALA A 58 11.87 9.04 0.38
CA ALA A 58 11.93 9.29 1.83
C ALA A 58 11.54 10.73 2.22
N ASP A 59 11.82 11.70 1.35
CA ASP A 59 11.49 13.12 1.52
C ASP A 59 9.98 13.42 1.40
N ARG A 60 9.17 12.45 0.95
CA ARG A 60 7.72 12.59 0.76
C ARG A 60 6.88 11.73 1.70
N ILE A 61 7.51 11.08 2.68
CA ILE A 61 6.82 10.30 3.71
C ILE A 61 7.22 10.78 5.10
N GLY A 62 6.30 10.61 6.06
CA GLY A 62 6.53 10.91 7.47
C GLY A 62 7.53 9.97 8.12
N GLU A 63 7.85 10.23 9.39
CA GLU A 63 8.82 9.47 10.19
C GLU A 63 8.39 8.02 10.37
N LEU A 64 7.08 7.73 10.31
CA LEU A 64 6.53 6.38 10.35
C LEU A 64 5.61 6.10 9.16
N VAL A 65 5.69 4.85 8.69
CA VAL A 65 4.73 4.22 7.77
C VAL A 65 4.00 3.11 8.52
N VAL A 66 2.68 3.11 8.41
CA VAL A 66 1.79 2.16 9.07
C VAL A 66 1.01 1.39 8.01
N LEU A 67 1.05 0.07 8.09
CA LEU A 67 0.30 -0.84 7.24
C LEU A 67 -0.67 -1.65 8.10
N ALA A 68 -1.91 -1.73 7.65
CA ALA A 68 -2.94 -2.56 8.26
C ALA A 68 -2.97 -3.96 7.64
N ASP A 69 -3.54 -4.92 8.38
CA ASP A 69 -3.82 -6.26 7.86
C ASP A 69 -4.96 -6.26 6.84
N GLN A 70 -5.27 -7.45 6.31
CA GLN A 70 -6.20 -7.67 5.21
C GLN A 70 -7.62 -7.10 5.45
N ASP A 71 -8.10 -7.12 6.69
CA ASP A 71 -9.49 -6.77 7.02
C ASP A 71 -9.60 -5.43 7.76
N THR A 72 -8.49 -4.68 7.85
CA THR A 72 -8.42 -3.42 8.60
C THR A 72 -8.08 -2.23 7.70
N VAL A 73 -8.74 -1.10 7.95
CA VAL A 73 -8.42 0.20 7.34
C VAL A 73 -7.96 1.20 8.40
N LEU A 74 -7.14 2.15 7.99
CA LEU A 74 -6.59 3.20 8.84
C LEU A 74 -7.33 4.51 8.59
N GLY A 75 -7.83 5.10 9.68
CA GLY A 75 -8.45 6.42 9.69
C GLY A 75 -7.61 7.45 10.43
N ARG A 76 -8.10 8.70 10.47
CA ARG A 76 -7.53 9.81 11.24
C ARG A 76 -8.21 9.92 12.61
N THR A 77 -9.32 10.64 12.68
CA THR A 77 -10.17 10.81 13.86
C THR A 77 -11.59 10.46 13.46
N PRO A 78 -12.44 9.93 14.37
CA PRO A 78 -13.80 9.53 14.02
C PRO A 78 -14.58 10.61 13.26
N ASP A 79 -14.55 11.86 13.75
CA ASP A 79 -15.27 12.99 13.17
C ASP A 79 -14.72 13.48 11.82
N TRP A 80 -13.60 12.92 11.35
CA TRP A 80 -13.05 13.24 10.02
C TRP A 80 -13.69 12.37 8.93
N HIS A 81 -14.31 11.25 9.29
CA HIS A 81 -14.86 10.27 8.34
C HIS A 81 -16.39 10.25 8.37
N GLU A 82 -17.00 10.29 7.19
CA GLU A 82 -18.44 10.04 7.01
C GLU A 82 -18.72 8.53 6.94
N LEU A 83 -18.69 7.84 8.10
CA LEU A 83 -18.82 6.37 8.15
C LEU A 83 -20.18 5.85 7.68
N ALA A 84 -21.20 6.70 7.60
CA ALA A 84 -22.50 6.35 7.04
C ALA A 84 -22.40 5.84 5.58
N ASP A 85 -21.44 6.37 4.81
CA ASP A 85 -21.24 6.00 3.40
C ASP A 85 -20.76 4.55 3.22
N VAL A 86 -20.19 3.96 4.27
CA VAL A 86 -19.61 2.61 4.25
C VAL A 86 -20.34 1.64 5.19
N ALA A 87 -21.50 2.04 5.72
CA ALA A 87 -22.27 1.26 6.69
C ALA A 87 -22.73 -0.11 6.17
N LYS A 88 -22.79 -0.30 4.84
CA LYS A 88 -23.16 -1.58 4.20
C LYS A 88 -21.96 -2.52 3.97
N GLY A 89 -20.77 -2.12 4.40
CA GLY A 89 -19.52 -2.82 4.16
C GLY A 89 -18.55 -1.95 3.37
N LEU A 90 -17.26 -2.15 3.64
CA LEU A 90 -16.16 -1.44 3.00
C LEU A 90 -15.28 -2.45 2.26
N ARG A 91 -14.93 -2.12 1.02
CA ARG A 91 -13.83 -2.74 0.29
C ARG A 91 -12.87 -1.61 -0.05
N SER A 92 -11.60 -1.79 0.30
CA SER A 92 -10.57 -0.78 0.07
C SER A 92 -9.27 -1.46 -0.36
N HIS A 93 -8.19 -0.69 -0.39
CA HIS A 93 -6.86 -1.15 -0.74
C HIS A 93 -5.77 -0.28 -0.09
N GLY A 94 -4.52 -0.61 -0.38
CA GLY A 94 -3.34 0.18 -0.08
C GLY A 94 -2.34 -0.54 0.82
N GLY A 95 -2.73 -1.68 1.40
CA GLY A 95 -1.88 -2.53 2.20
C GLY A 95 -1.13 -3.56 1.35
N LEU A 96 -0.53 -4.55 2.01
CA LEU A 96 0.23 -5.62 1.35
C LEU A 96 -0.68 -6.67 0.70
N HIS A 97 -1.90 -6.81 1.22
CA HIS A 97 -2.87 -7.82 0.81
C HIS A 97 -3.54 -7.50 -0.54
N GLU A 98 -3.33 -6.30 -1.08
CA GLU A 98 -3.80 -5.88 -2.41
C GLU A 98 -2.66 -5.72 -3.44
N GLY A 99 -1.43 -6.13 -3.09
CA GLY A 99 -0.25 -5.99 -3.96
C GLY A 99 -0.16 -6.99 -5.11
N VAL A 100 -0.85 -8.13 -5.00
CA VAL A 100 -0.86 -9.18 -6.04
C VAL A 100 -1.90 -8.84 -7.10
N VAL A 101 -1.45 -8.58 -8.32
CA VAL A 101 -2.32 -8.21 -9.46
C VAL A 101 -2.02 -9.07 -10.68
N PRO A 102 -3.02 -9.37 -11.52
CA PRO A 102 -2.80 -10.16 -12.73
C PRO A 102 -2.04 -9.36 -13.79
N MET A 103 -1.17 -10.07 -14.52
CA MET A 103 -0.57 -9.58 -15.77
C MET A 103 -0.99 -10.54 -16.89
N ILE A 104 -1.72 -10.01 -17.87
CA ILE A 104 -2.33 -10.82 -18.94
C ILE A 104 -1.82 -10.32 -20.29
N CYS A 105 -1.26 -11.22 -21.09
CA CYS A 105 -0.83 -10.96 -22.45
C CYS A 105 -1.73 -11.74 -23.43
N ASN A 106 -2.09 -11.13 -24.57
CA ASN A 106 -2.86 -11.80 -25.62
C ASN A 106 -1.98 -12.57 -26.63
N ARG A 107 -0.68 -12.66 -26.36
CA ARG A 107 0.32 -13.42 -27.11
C ARG A 107 1.08 -14.34 -26.16
N PRO A 108 1.54 -15.51 -26.64
CA PRO A 108 2.44 -16.35 -25.85
C PRO A 108 3.70 -15.58 -25.46
N LEU A 109 4.18 -15.80 -24.24
CA LEU A 109 5.48 -15.30 -23.79
C LEU A 109 6.58 -16.26 -24.24
N THR A 110 7.80 -15.73 -24.42
CA THR A 110 9.01 -16.56 -24.49
C THR A 110 9.23 -17.28 -23.15
N ASP A 111 9.94 -18.41 -23.16
CA ASP A 111 10.17 -19.23 -21.97
C ASP A 111 10.75 -18.40 -20.79
N GLN A 112 11.72 -17.53 -21.09
CA GLN A 112 12.33 -16.64 -20.10
C GLN A 112 11.30 -15.73 -19.40
N TYR A 113 10.38 -15.13 -20.16
CA TYR A 113 9.37 -14.24 -19.59
C TYR A 113 8.23 -15.02 -18.92
N ALA A 114 7.88 -16.19 -19.44
CA ALA A 114 6.92 -17.10 -18.80
C ALA A 114 7.42 -17.55 -17.42
N GLU A 115 8.69 -17.95 -17.30
CA GLU A 115 9.33 -18.29 -16.03
C GLU A 115 9.38 -17.09 -15.08
N ARG A 116 9.76 -15.90 -15.58
CA ARG A 116 9.77 -14.67 -14.77
C ARG A 116 8.38 -14.35 -14.21
N LEU A 117 7.32 -14.45 -15.02
CA LEU A 117 5.94 -14.23 -14.56
C LEU A 117 5.53 -15.29 -13.53
N ALA A 118 5.82 -16.57 -13.80
CA ALA A 118 5.49 -17.68 -12.91
C ALA A 118 6.21 -17.61 -11.55
N SER A 119 7.38 -16.97 -11.47
CA SER A 119 8.10 -16.77 -10.21
C SER A 119 7.38 -15.87 -9.20
N GLY A 120 6.38 -15.09 -9.65
CA GLY A 120 5.68 -14.11 -8.82
C GLY A 120 6.51 -12.87 -8.45
N GLN A 121 7.72 -12.73 -9.00
CA GLN A 121 8.61 -11.59 -8.75
C GLN A 121 8.39 -10.43 -9.73
N ALA A 122 7.62 -10.65 -10.81
CA ALA A 122 7.27 -9.60 -11.75
C ALA A 122 6.44 -8.49 -11.07
N ARG A 123 6.67 -7.25 -11.49
CA ARG A 123 5.91 -6.09 -11.01
C ARG A 123 4.95 -5.61 -12.07
N ASN A 124 3.85 -4.99 -11.67
CA ASN A 124 2.87 -4.43 -12.59
C ASN A 124 3.49 -3.40 -13.57
N TRP A 125 4.50 -2.64 -13.13
CA TRP A 125 5.24 -1.72 -14.00
C TRP A 125 6.22 -2.40 -14.97
N ASP A 126 6.46 -3.71 -14.85
CA ASP A 126 7.20 -4.48 -15.85
C ASP A 126 6.36 -4.76 -17.12
N LEU A 127 5.06 -4.42 -17.12
CA LEU A 127 4.14 -4.75 -18.22
C LEU A 127 4.68 -4.35 -19.59
N PHE A 128 5.26 -3.15 -19.73
CA PHE A 128 5.81 -2.70 -21.02
C PHE A 128 7.03 -3.52 -21.46
N ASP A 129 7.86 -3.97 -20.52
CA ASP A 129 9.00 -4.84 -20.82
C ASP A 129 8.50 -6.21 -21.34
N PHE A 130 7.50 -6.79 -20.67
CA PHE A 130 6.84 -8.02 -21.13
C PHE A 130 6.23 -7.89 -22.52
N LEU A 131 5.51 -6.79 -22.80
CA LEU A 131 4.81 -6.59 -24.07
C LEU A 131 5.75 -6.30 -25.24
N CYS A 132 6.88 -5.62 -25.01
CA CYS A 132 7.80 -5.24 -26.08
C CYS A 132 8.86 -6.33 -26.34
N ASN A 133 9.31 -7.02 -25.30
CA ASN A 133 10.49 -7.89 -25.37
C ASN A 133 10.17 -9.36 -25.07
N GLY A 134 9.01 -9.64 -24.45
CA GLY A 134 8.66 -10.95 -23.92
C GLY A 134 7.68 -11.76 -24.75
N ILE A 135 7.05 -11.18 -25.78
CA ILE A 135 6.07 -11.88 -26.62
C ILE A 135 6.71 -12.60 -27.80
N ILE A 136 6.17 -13.77 -28.15
CA ILE A 136 6.50 -14.46 -29.40
C ILE A 136 5.78 -13.73 -30.55
N ALA A 137 6.54 -13.34 -31.57
CA ALA A 137 6.04 -12.67 -32.78
C ALA A 137 5.06 -13.54 -33.58
#